data_AF-M7P3K4-F1
#
_entry.id   AF-M7P3K4-F1
#
_cell.length_a   1.000
_cell.length_b   1.000
_cell.length_c   1.000
_cell.angle_alpha   90.00
_cell.angle_beta   90.00
_cell.angle_gamma   90.00
#
_symmetry.space_group_name_H-M   'P 1'
#
loop_
_entity.id
_entity.type
_entity.pdbx_description
1 polymer ?
#
loop_
_entity_poly.entity_id
_entity_poly.type
_entity_poly.pdbx_seq_one_letter_code
_entity_poly.pdbx_strand_id
1 'polypeptide(L)' 'MIKTKLFENNKTQAVRLPLAVRFSQSVKHVMIRTLGPDRVISLWSRAGTASFYHPKTPYLMIS' A
#
# COMPACT_ATOMS: atom_id res chain seq x y z
N MET A 1 -10.08 -4.69 -10.89
CA MET A 1 -9.99 -4.47 -9.43
C MET A 1 -10.21 -5.80 -8.72
N ILE A 2 -9.30 -6.22 -7.84
CA ILE A 2 -9.40 -7.49 -7.10
C ILE A 2 -9.96 -7.20 -5.71
N LYS A 3 -11.01 -7.92 -5.30
CA LYS A 3 -11.60 -7.83 -3.95
C LYS A 3 -11.10 -8.98 -3.09
N THR A 4 -10.78 -8.68 -1.83
CA THR A 4 -10.36 -9.65 -0.82
C THR A 4 -10.94 -9.22 0.52
N LYS A 5 -10.93 -10.12 1.52
CA LYS A 5 -11.45 -9.85 2.85
C LYS A 5 -10.34 -9.52 3.82
N LEU A 6 -10.61 -8.57 4.72
CA LEU A 6 -9.81 -8.38 5.92
C LEU A 6 -10.05 -9.53 6.90
N PHE A 7 -9.01 -9.88 7.66
CA PHE A 7 -9.10 -10.84 8.74
C PHE A 7 -8.17 -10.42 9.89
N GLU A 8 -8.49 -10.86 11.09
CA GLU A 8 -7.64 -10.67 12.27
C GLU A 8 -6.62 -11.81 12.37
N ASN A 9 -5.38 -11.48 12.71
CA ASN A 9 -4.29 -12.40 13.00
C ASN A 9 -3.42 -11.83 14.13
N ASN A 10 -3.25 -12.59 15.22
CA ASN A 10 -2.43 -12.17 16.38
C ASN A 10 -2.75 -10.74 16.87
N LYS A 11 -4.04 -10.39 16.99
CA LYS A 11 -4.53 -9.05 17.39
C LYS A 11 -4.23 -7.91 16.39
N THR A 12 -3.88 -8.25 15.14
CA THR A 12 -3.65 -7.28 14.06
C THR A 12 -4.53 -7.58 12.85
N GLN A 13 -4.81 -6.55 12.06
CA GLN A 13 -5.53 -6.70 10.79
C GLN A 13 -4.58 -7.06 9.65
N ALA A 14 -5.00 -8.05 8.87
CA ALA A 14 -4.28 -8.51 7.70
C ALA A 14 -5.19 -8.60 6.48
N VAL A 15 -4.57 -8.48 5.30
CA VAL A 15 -5.22 -8.70 4.01
C VAL A 15 -4.45 -9.78 3.25
N ARG A 16 -5.17 -10.71 2.61
CA ARG A 16 -4.55 -11.69 1.73
C ARG A 16 -4.31 -11.04 0.37
N LEU A 17 -3.08 -11.12 -0.14
CA LEU A 17 -2.75 -10.76 -1.52
C LEU A 17 -2.91 -12.00 -2.42
N PRO A 18 -3.91 -12.04 -3.32
CA PRO A 18 -4.06 -13.14 -4.27
C PRO A 18 -2.86 -13.24 -5.22
N LEU A 19 -2.67 -14.41 -5.82
CA LEU A 19 -1.56 -14.69 -6.73
C LEU A 19 -1.36 -13.61 -7.81
N ALA A 20 -2.45 -13.10 -8.38
CA ALA A 20 -2.42 -12.08 -9.43
C ALA A 20 -1.82 -10.74 -9.01
N VAL A 21 -1.72 -10.44 -7.71
CA VAL A 21 -1.24 -9.15 -7.16
C VAL A 21 -0.29 -9.32 -5.98
N ARG A 22 0.23 -10.53 -5.75
CA ARG A 22 1.23 -10.76 -4.69
C ARG A 22 2.58 -10.18 -5.09
N PHE A 23 3.36 -9.76 -4.11
CA PHE A 23 4.76 -9.41 -4.33
C PHE A 23 5.60 -10.66 -4.68
N SER A 24 6.77 -10.44 -5.28
CA SER A 24 7.78 -11.49 -5.43
C SER A 24 8.15 -12.09 -4.06
N GLN A 25 8.48 -13.38 -4.04
CA GLN A 25 8.87 -14.10 -2.81
C GLN A 25 10.14 -13.54 -2.15
N SER A 26 10.97 -12.81 -2.92
CA SER A 26 12.17 -12.13 -2.43
C SER A 26 11.87 -10.85 -1.62
N VAL A 27 10.66 -10.29 -1.75
CA VAL A 27 10.27 -9.08 -1.01
C VAL A 27 9.95 -9.43 0.44
N LYS A 28 10.73 -8.90 1.38
CA LYS A 28 10.54 -9.12 2.83
C LYS A 28 9.92 -7.93 3.55
N HIS A 29 10.11 -6.72 3.03
CA HIS A 29 9.66 -5.49 3.67
C HIS A 29 8.90 -4.61 2.68
N VAL A 30 7.83 -4.01 3.17
CA VAL A 30 7.00 -3.04 2.46
C VAL A 30 6.80 -1.82 3.35
N MET A 31 6.57 -0.67 2.73
CA MET A 31 6.03 0.50 3.42
C MET A 31 4.53 0.61 3.15
N ILE A 32 3.79 1.00 4.19
CA ILE A 32 2.35 1.26 4.13
C ILE A 32 2.15 2.75 4.42
N ARG A 33 1.39 3.44 3.57
CA ARG A 33 1.00 4.85 3.77
C ARG A 33 -0.52 4.98 3.76
N THR A 34 -1.02 5.96 4.51
CA THR A 34 -2.44 6.32 4.55
C THR A 34 -2.75 7.39 3.50
N LEU A 35 -3.84 7.22 2.76
CA LEU A 35 -4.41 8.24 1.86
C LEU A 35 -5.92 8.29 2.11
N GLY A 36 -6.33 9.06 3.12
CA GLY A 36 -7.71 9.06 3.60
C GLY A 36 -8.18 7.66 4.04
N PRO A 37 -9.27 7.11 3.48
CA PRO A 37 -9.75 5.77 3.80
C PRO A 37 -8.85 4.66 3.25
N ASP A 38 -8.02 4.97 2.26
CA ASP A 38 -7.21 3.98 1.57
C ASP A 38 -5.87 3.71 2.27
N ARG A 39 -5.32 2.53 2.00
CA ARG A 39 -3.97 2.12 2.39
C ARG A 39 -3.19 1.76 1.15
N VAL A 40 -2.07 2.44 0.94
CA VAL A 40 -1.17 2.18 -0.19
C VAL A 40 0.03 1.40 0.31
N ILE A 41 0.25 0.22 -0.28
CA ILE A 41 1.38 -0.66 0.02
C ILE A 41 2.39 -0.55 -1.12
N SER A 42 3.66 -0.32 -0.80
CA SER A 42 4.75 -0.23 -1.78
C SER A 42 6.03 -0.87 -1.24
N LEU A 43 6.97 -1.21 -2.11
CA LEU A 43 8.24 -1.82 -1.70
C LEU A 43 9.01 -0.90 -0.73
N TRP A 44 9.60 -1.49 0.31
CA TRP A 44 10.51 -0.76 1.19
C TRP A 44 11.83 -0.52 0.47
N SER A 45 12.11 0.71 0.07
CA SER A 45 13.41 1.12 -0.47
C SER A 45 14.13 1.98 0.57
N ARG A 46 15.38 1.63 0.91
CA ARG A 46 16.24 2.51 1.71
C ARG A 46 16.66 3.68 0.81
N ALA A 47 16.44 4.90 1.30
CA ALA A 47 16.73 6.21 0.69
C ALA A 47 17.57 6.16 -0.62
N GLY A 48 16.93 6.44 -1.76
CA GLY A 48 17.66 6.74 -3.01
C GLY A 48 16.89 6.52 -4.30
N THR A 49 15.96 5.57 -4.36
CA THR A 49 15.16 5.27 -5.56
C THR A 49 13.69 5.14 -5.18
N ALA A 50 13.11 6.24 -4.72
CA ALA A 50 11.69 6.27 -4.42
C ALA A 50 10.88 5.95 -5.69
N SER A 51 10.08 4.89 -5.62
CA SER A 51 8.94 4.70 -6.52
C SER A 51 7.92 5.80 -6.19
N PHE A 52 8.18 7.00 -6.70
CA PHE A 52 7.32 8.17 -6.58
C PHE A 52 6.09 7.97 -7.49
N TYR A 53 5.08 7.26 -7.00
CA TYR A 53 3.71 7.54 -7.47
C TYR A 53 3.23 8.79 -6.73
N HIS A 54 3.44 9.95 -7.34
CA HIS A 54 2.76 11.18 -6.98
C HIS A 54 1.56 11.34 -7.91
N PRO A 55 0.32 11.01 -7.49
CA PRO A 55 -0.83 11.59 -8.16
C PRO A 55 -0.79 13.09 -7.88
N LYS A 56 -0.50 13.90 -8.92
CA LYS A 56 -0.79 15.33 -8.85
C LYS A 56 -2.29 15.48 -8.66
N THR A 57 -2.72 15.83 -7.46
CA THR A 57 -4.08 16.34 -7.26
C THR A 57 -4.00 17.61 -6.42
N PRO A 58 -4.29 18.78 -7.01
CA PRO A 58 -4.50 19.99 -6.23
C PRO A 58 -5.82 19.81 -5.49
N TYR A 59 -5.76 19.66 -4.16
CA TYR A 59 -6.94 19.93 -3.37
C TYR A 59 -7.20 21.44 -3.47
N LEU A 60 -8.31 21.74 -4.14
CA LEU A 60 -9.02 23.01 -4.15
C LEU A 60 -9.00 23.61 -2.74
N MET A 61 -8.13 24.59 -2.49
CA MET A 61 -8.29 25.48 -1.33
C MET A 61 -9.31 26.52 -1.76
N ILE A 62 -10.56 26.26 -1.39
CA ILE A 62 -11.65 27.22 -1.44
C ILE A 62 -11.39 28.25 -0.34
N SER A 63 -11.30 29.52 -0.73
CA SER A 63 -11.58 30.70 0.08
C SER A 63 -12.02 31.82 -0.85
#